data_AF-A0AAE6SNA5-F1
#
_entry.id   AF-A0AAE6SNA5-F1
#
_cell.length_a   1.000
_cell.length_b   1.000
_cell.length_c   1.000
_cell.angle_alpha   90.00
_cell.angle_beta   90.00
_cell.angle_gamma   90.00
#
_symmetry.space_group_name_H-M   'P 1'
#
loop_
_entity.id
_entity.type
_entity.pdbx_description
1 polymer ?
#
loop_
_entity_poly.entity_id
_entity_poly.type
_entity_poly.pdbx_seq_one_letter_code
_entity_poly.pdbx_strand_id
1 'polypeptide(L)'
;MSDLQFYPTPAALAKKMASKFTRPITRLLDPSAGTGDLLDAVEQVKRVRRSSDCVELDPERRAVLKDKGLNIVGADFLDMEPVACYSSIIMNPPFAEGARHVLHAFNFLFCGELIALVNATTLTNPYTAERKLLCKLIEDHGGDVEYVEAAFQTDETERKTTVDCAIIHLVKKNTEQFDFIRLMDKTEAKDALGSERVEQARDLMLPGDELKNRVIDFTQAVEFMKVHRKAEMMAVRFKRRLGKAINDTTEDTQTDSESDLIESMHKDYQALKDAAWSGVMRSLRVTNRLTSGAQKKLESQFEDIRRIDFTLTNIEGFLLGLVEQQGDMQIQMLLDCFDIFSKYHLKCERGLPPT
;
A
#
# COMPACT_ATOMS: atom_id res chain seq x y z
N MET A 1 -1.72 -23.18 10.10
CA MET A 1 -0.65 -22.18 10.31
C MET A 1 0.61 -22.45 9.46
N SER A 2 0.70 -23.54 8.67
CA SER A 2 1.83 -23.84 7.76
C SER A 2 1.70 -23.23 6.35
N ASP A 3 0.55 -22.67 5.98
CA ASP A 3 0.19 -22.51 4.56
C ASP A 3 0.62 -21.19 3.92
N LEU A 4 1.05 -20.19 4.71
CA LEU A 4 1.42 -18.85 4.21
C LEU A 4 2.90 -18.69 3.81
N GLN A 5 3.69 -19.78 3.80
CA GLN A 5 5.09 -19.79 3.33
C GLN A 5 6.00 -18.67 3.86
N PHE A 6 5.98 -18.41 5.17
CA PHE A 6 6.93 -17.46 5.76
C PHE A 6 8.36 -17.97 5.79
N TYR A 7 9.27 -17.13 5.33
CA TYR A 7 10.71 -17.26 5.50
C TYR A 7 11.29 -15.89 5.85
N PRO A 8 11.62 -15.61 7.13
CA PRO A 8 12.23 -14.34 7.49
C PRO A 8 13.55 -14.19 6.74
N THR A 9 13.78 -13.01 6.17
CA THR A 9 14.94 -12.79 5.30
C THR A 9 16.17 -12.59 6.18
N PRO A 10 17.23 -13.40 6.05
CA PRO A 10 18.42 -13.26 6.91
C PRO A 10 19.03 -11.87 6.79
N ALA A 11 19.50 -11.30 7.90
CA ALA A 11 19.94 -9.90 7.96
C ALA A 11 21.02 -9.55 6.92
N ALA A 12 21.97 -10.47 6.67
CA ALA A 12 23.00 -10.29 5.65
C ALA A 12 22.41 -10.21 4.23
N LEU A 13 21.41 -11.06 3.93
CA LEU A 13 20.72 -11.07 2.65
C LEU A 13 19.84 -9.82 2.48
N ALA A 14 19.09 -9.43 3.52
CA ALA A 14 18.29 -8.22 3.52
C ALA A 14 19.14 -6.97 3.27
N LYS A 15 20.31 -6.86 3.91
CA LYS A 15 21.27 -5.76 3.66
C LYS A 15 21.84 -5.79 2.25
N LYS A 16 22.15 -6.97 1.69
CA LYS A 16 22.57 -7.12 0.30
C LYS A 16 21.48 -6.62 -0.65
N MET A 17 20.24 -7.06 -0.46
CA MET A 17 19.10 -6.59 -1.26
C MET A 17 18.94 -5.08 -1.14
N ALA A 18 18.90 -4.53 0.08
CA ALA A 18 18.80 -3.08 0.29
C ALA A 18 19.94 -2.29 -0.37
N SER A 19 21.16 -2.83 -0.42
CA SER A 19 22.31 -2.16 -1.03
C SER A 19 22.15 -1.95 -2.54
N LYS A 20 21.40 -2.83 -3.22
CA LYS A 20 21.20 -2.80 -4.68
C LYS A 20 20.39 -1.59 -5.17
N PHE A 21 19.60 -0.92 -4.32
CA PHE A 21 18.92 0.31 -4.74
C PHE A 21 19.95 1.36 -5.18
N THR A 22 19.85 1.87 -6.40
CA THR A 22 20.76 2.89 -6.92
C THR A 22 20.14 4.28 -6.98
N ARG A 23 18.81 4.36 -6.86
CA ARG A 23 18.04 5.61 -6.97
C ARG A 23 17.61 6.14 -5.61
N PRO A 24 17.28 7.45 -5.50
CA PRO A 24 16.69 8.01 -4.30
C PRO A 24 15.41 7.26 -3.91
N ILE A 25 15.30 6.91 -2.63
CA ILE A 25 14.11 6.27 -2.08
C ILE A 25 13.26 7.37 -1.45
N THR A 26 12.23 7.83 -2.15
CA THR A 26 11.24 8.76 -1.59
C THR A 26 10.09 8.00 -0.94
N ARG A 27 9.69 6.88 -1.55
CA ARG A 27 8.55 6.08 -1.13
C ARG A 27 8.82 4.59 -1.31
N LEU A 28 8.87 3.88 -0.19
CA LEU A 28 9.23 2.46 -0.13
C LEU A 28 7.99 1.61 0.17
N LEU A 29 7.86 0.48 -0.53
CA LEU A 29 6.88 -0.57 -0.22
C LEU A 29 7.59 -1.89 0.03
N ASP A 30 7.18 -2.59 1.08
CA ASP A 30 7.31 -4.05 1.20
C ASP A 30 5.92 -4.71 1.13
N PRO A 31 5.56 -5.33 -0.02
CA PRO A 31 4.24 -5.91 -0.23
C PRO A 31 4.04 -7.27 0.45
N SER A 32 5.06 -7.82 1.11
CA SER A 32 5.01 -9.11 1.80
C SER A 32 5.93 -9.06 3.01
N ALA A 33 5.62 -8.14 3.92
CA ALA A 33 6.60 -7.62 4.86
C ALA A 33 7.05 -8.60 5.95
N GLY A 34 6.28 -9.63 6.25
CA GLY A 34 6.58 -10.55 7.35
C GLY A 34 6.72 -9.77 8.65
N THR A 35 7.90 -9.86 9.26
CA THR A 35 8.27 -9.12 10.47
C THR A 35 8.92 -7.76 10.20
N GLY A 36 9.08 -7.35 8.94
CA GLY A 36 9.62 -6.04 8.53
C GLY A 36 11.13 -6.01 8.32
N ASP A 37 11.80 -7.16 8.24
CA ASP A 37 13.28 -7.25 8.21
C ASP A 37 13.91 -6.56 6.99
N LEU A 38 13.23 -6.58 5.85
CA LEU A 38 13.68 -5.88 4.64
C LEU A 38 13.61 -4.36 4.80
N LEU A 39 12.53 -3.85 5.41
CA LEU A 39 12.37 -2.43 5.68
C LEU A 39 13.41 -1.94 6.69
N ASP A 40 13.67 -2.71 7.75
CA ASP A 40 14.72 -2.44 8.73
C ASP A 40 16.11 -2.39 8.05
N ALA A 41 16.39 -3.29 7.11
CA ALA A 41 17.64 -3.30 6.36
C ALA A 41 17.79 -2.08 5.44
N VAL A 42 16.72 -1.63 4.78
CA VAL A 42 16.74 -0.43 3.95
C VAL A 42 16.99 0.82 4.80
N GLU A 43 16.32 0.97 5.95
CA GLU A 43 16.55 2.09 6.87
C GLU A 43 18.03 2.13 7.33
N GLN A 44 18.61 0.98 7.67
CA GLN A 44 20.02 0.89 8.07
C GLN A 44 21.00 1.24 6.94
N VAL A 45 20.79 0.71 5.73
CA VAL A 45 21.74 0.83 4.62
C VAL A 45 21.62 2.17 3.90
N LYS A 46 20.40 2.65 3.67
CA LYS A 46 20.13 3.86 2.87
C LYS A 46 19.90 5.10 3.72
N ARG A 47 19.77 4.96 5.04
CA ARG A 47 19.51 6.06 5.99
C ARG A 47 18.24 6.85 5.65
N VAL A 48 17.25 6.16 5.09
CA VAL A 48 15.94 6.72 4.73
C VAL A 48 15.02 6.54 5.93
N ARG A 49 14.39 7.62 6.41
CA ARG A 49 13.49 7.58 7.56
C ARG A 49 12.04 7.30 7.13
N ARG A 50 11.48 6.19 7.65
CA ARG A 50 10.05 5.92 7.95
C ARG A 50 8.94 6.26 6.92
N SER A 51 9.24 6.54 5.64
CA SER A 51 8.23 6.60 4.56
C SER A 51 8.00 5.21 3.93
N SER A 52 7.96 4.19 4.77
CA SER A 52 7.86 2.78 4.37
C SER A 52 6.46 2.26 4.63
N ASP A 53 5.79 1.90 3.54
CA ASP A 53 4.51 1.22 3.58
C ASP A 53 4.74 -0.29 3.51
N CYS A 54 3.84 -1.05 4.13
CA CYS A 54 3.91 -2.50 4.16
C CYS A 54 2.54 -3.16 4.00
N VAL A 55 2.56 -4.38 3.49
CA VAL A 55 1.40 -5.26 3.38
C VAL A 55 1.76 -6.62 3.95
N GLU A 56 0.87 -7.18 4.75
CA GLU A 56 1.08 -8.49 5.36
C GLU A 56 -0.26 -9.20 5.57
N LEU A 57 -0.36 -10.41 5.03
CA LEU A 57 -1.58 -11.22 5.03
C LEU A 57 -1.83 -11.83 6.42
N ASP A 58 -0.78 -12.20 7.15
CA ASP A 58 -0.86 -12.80 8.48
C ASP A 58 -1.22 -11.74 9.55
N PRO A 59 -2.37 -11.87 10.24
CA PRO A 59 -2.77 -10.97 11.31
C PRO A 59 -1.76 -10.87 12.47
N GLU A 60 -1.09 -11.97 12.83
CA GLU A 60 -0.16 -11.99 13.97
C GLU A 60 1.05 -11.08 13.69
N ARG A 61 1.49 -11.04 12.43
CA ARG A 61 2.63 -10.23 12.00
C ARG A 61 2.28 -8.79 11.79
N ARG A 62 1.06 -8.51 11.34
CA ARG A 62 0.55 -7.14 11.34
C ARG A 62 0.62 -6.52 12.74
N ALA A 63 0.41 -7.30 13.81
CA ALA A 63 0.63 -6.81 15.17
C ALA A 63 2.11 -6.42 15.40
N VAL A 64 3.06 -7.28 15.01
CA VAL A 64 4.51 -7.01 15.10
C VAL A 64 4.90 -5.75 14.30
N LEU A 65 4.42 -5.62 13.07
CA LEU A 65 4.68 -4.46 12.21
C LEU A 65 4.09 -3.17 12.82
N LYS A 66 2.90 -3.26 13.43
CA LYS A 66 2.27 -2.13 14.14
C LYS A 66 3.07 -1.72 15.37
N ASP A 67 3.58 -2.67 16.15
CA ASP A 67 4.43 -2.41 17.31
C ASP A 67 5.76 -1.76 16.92
N LYS A 68 6.30 -2.09 15.74
CA LYS A 68 7.45 -1.39 15.13
C LYS A 68 7.11 0.03 14.64
N GLY A 69 5.83 0.38 14.55
CA GLY A 69 5.35 1.65 14.03
C GLY A 69 5.45 1.77 12.51
N LEU A 70 5.45 0.64 11.79
CA LEU A 70 5.40 0.60 10.32
C LEU A 70 3.99 0.89 9.81
N ASN A 71 3.88 1.48 8.63
CA ASN A 71 2.60 1.84 8.06
C ASN A 71 2.01 0.67 7.26
N ILE A 72 1.00 0.01 7.80
CA ILE A 72 0.31 -1.10 7.13
C ILE A 72 -0.79 -0.52 6.25
N VAL A 73 -0.65 -0.68 4.93
CA VAL A 73 -1.57 -0.08 3.93
C VAL A 73 -2.60 -1.07 3.36
N GLY A 74 -2.43 -2.37 3.60
CA GLY A 74 -3.35 -3.40 3.12
C GLY A 74 -3.17 -4.73 3.83
N ALA A 75 -4.08 -5.67 3.54
CA ALA A 75 -4.03 -7.04 4.06
C ALA A 75 -3.53 -8.04 3.00
N ASP A 76 -4.24 -8.15 1.87
CA ASP A 76 -3.80 -8.96 0.73
C ASP A 76 -3.23 -8.05 -0.35
N PHE A 77 -1.95 -8.22 -0.67
CA PHE A 77 -1.26 -7.42 -1.68
C PHE A 77 -1.81 -7.62 -3.09
N LEU A 78 -2.28 -8.82 -3.42
CA LEU A 78 -2.65 -9.16 -4.78
C LEU A 78 -4.07 -8.72 -5.13
N ASP A 79 -4.86 -8.40 -4.11
CA ASP A 79 -6.17 -7.75 -4.22
C ASP A 79 -6.05 -6.22 -4.26
N MET A 80 -4.83 -5.66 -4.07
CA MET A 80 -4.63 -4.22 -4.13
C MET A 80 -4.56 -3.73 -5.57
N GLU A 81 -5.20 -2.60 -5.83
CA GLU A 81 -5.02 -1.91 -7.11
C GLU A 81 -3.72 -1.09 -7.10
N PRO A 82 -2.97 -1.06 -8.21
CA PRO A 82 -1.72 -0.29 -8.33
C PRO A 82 -1.97 1.22 -8.50
N VAL A 83 -2.77 1.80 -7.62
CA VAL A 83 -3.14 3.22 -7.62
C VAL A 83 -2.08 4.09 -6.94
N ALA A 84 -1.44 3.58 -5.88
CA ALA A 84 -0.35 4.27 -5.19
C ALA A 84 0.94 4.24 -6.04
N CYS A 85 1.67 5.35 -6.06
CA CYS A 85 2.92 5.49 -6.81
C CYS A 85 4.14 5.36 -5.88
N TYR A 86 4.89 4.28 -6.03
CA TYR A 86 6.11 4.03 -5.28
C TYR A 86 7.37 4.33 -6.11
N SER A 87 8.44 4.77 -5.44
CA SER A 87 9.77 4.92 -6.05
C SER A 87 10.60 3.65 -5.91
N SER A 88 10.31 2.85 -4.88
CA SER A 88 11.14 1.72 -4.49
C SER A 88 10.26 0.62 -3.90
N ILE A 89 10.48 -0.61 -4.36
CA ILE A 89 9.83 -1.80 -3.81
C ILE A 89 10.93 -2.80 -3.45
N ILE A 90 10.87 -3.34 -2.24
CA ILE A 90 11.73 -4.45 -1.81
C ILE A 90 10.83 -5.57 -1.31
N MET A 91 11.07 -6.82 -1.72
CA MET A 91 10.15 -7.90 -1.39
C MET A 91 10.81 -9.28 -1.31
N ASN A 92 10.31 -10.09 -0.38
CA ASN A 92 10.51 -11.54 -0.33
C ASN A 92 9.13 -12.21 -0.33
N PRO A 93 8.46 -12.31 -1.50
CA PRO A 93 7.12 -12.87 -1.60
C PRO A 93 7.09 -14.37 -1.29
N PRO A 94 5.89 -14.93 -0.99
CA PRO A 94 5.70 -16.37 -0.93
C PRO A 94 6.25 -17.07 -2.19
N PHE A 95 7.16 -18.04 -2.02
CA PHE A 95 7.90 -18.62 -3.14
C PHE A 95 7.02 -19.31 -4.19
N ALA A 96 5.87 -19.86 -3.80
CA ALA A 96 4.92 -20.47 -4.74
C ALA A 96 4.38 -19.44 -5.75
N GLU A 97 4.23 -18.19 -5.34
CA GLU A 97 3.60 -17.12 -6.11
C GLU A 97 4.54 -15.95 -6.42
N GLY A 98 5.85 -16.17 -6.30
CA GLY A 98 6.85 -15.12 -6.46
C GLY A 98 6.76 -14.40 -7.81
N ALA A 99 6.56 -15.12 -8.91
CA ALA A 99 6.40 -14.50 -10.23
C ALA A 99 5.19 -13.55 -10.30
N ARG A 100 4.04 -14.00 -9.78
CA ARG A 100 2.80 -13.22 -9.76
C ARG A 100 2.96 -11.94 -8.94
N HIS A 101 3.59 -12.05 -7.78
CA HIS A 101 3.87 -10.92 -6.90
C HIS A 101 4.83 -9.91 -7.55
N VAL A 102 5.93 -10.34 -8.17
CA VAL A 102 6.88 -9.43 -8.84
C VAL A 102 6.20 -8.68 -10.00
N LEU A 103 5.45 -9.40 -10.84
CA LEU A 103 4.69 -8.79 -11.94
C LEU A 103 3.68 -7.76 -11.43
N HIS A 104 2.97 -8.08 -10.35
CA HIS A 104 2.00 -7.18 -9.75
C HIS A 104 2.70 -5.94 -9.16
N ALA A 105 3.76 -6.12 -8.37
CA ALA A 105 4.57 -5.06 -7.79
C ALA A 105 5.15 -4.10 -8.82
N PHE A 106 5.56 -4.58 -10.00
CA PHE A 106 6.06 -3.71 -11.06
C PHE A 106 5.02 -2.67 -11.55
N ASN A 107 3.72 -2.93 -11.36
CA ASN A 107 2.66 -1.96 -11.69
C ASN A 107 2.53 -0.83 -10.65
N PHE A 108 2.96 -1.04 -9.40
CA PHE A 108 2.96 -0.03 -8.33
C PHE A 108 4.10 1.00 -8.47
N LEU A 109 5.12 0.68 -9.26
CA LEU A 109 6.14 1.65 -9.64
C LEU A 109 5.59 2.63 -10.68
N PHE A 110 5.83 3.93 -10.46
CA PHE A 110 5.63 4.94 -11.51
C PHE A 110 6.91 5.07 -12.34
N CYS A 111 7.97 5.59 -11.73
CA CYS A 111 9.36 5.40 -12.11
C CYS A 111 10.15 5.07 -10.84
N GLY A 112 11.07 4.11 -10.90
CA GLY A 112 11.66 3.57 -9.68
C GLY A 112 12.35 2.24 -9.83
N GLU A 113 12.62 1.60 -8.69
CA GLU A 113 13.35 0.34 -8.60
C GLU A 113 12.54 -0.72 -7.85
N LEU A 114 12.60 -1.96 -8.32
CA LEU A 114 12.04 -3.13 -7.65
C LEU A 114 13.17 -4.13 -7.40
N ILE A 115 13.26 -4.59 -6.15
CA ILE A 115 14.19 -5.62 -5.72
C ILE A 115 13.38 -6.77 -5.14
N ALA A 116 13.45 -7.95 -5.75
CA ALA A 116 12.68 -9.11 -5.32
C ALA A 116 13.55 -10.35 -5.14
N LEU A 117 13.28 -11.10 -4.06
CA LEU A 117 13.83 -12.43 -3.86
C LEU A 117 12.83 -13.48 -4.33
N VAL A 118 13.21 -14.31 -5.31
CA VAL A 118 12.38 -15.43 -5.78
C VAL A 118 13.18 -16.72 -5.76
N ASN A 119 12.50 -17.87 -5.86
CA ASN A 119 13.18 -19.13 -6.12
C ASN A 119 13.90 -19.07 -7.48
N ALA A 120 15.14 -19.53 -7.57
CA ALA A 120 15.92 -19.52 -8.82
C ALA A 120 15.20 -20.28 -9.95
N THR A 121 14.49 -21.37 -9.63
CA THR A 121 13.69 -22.16 -10.59
C THR A 121 12.54 -21.37 -11.24
N THR A 122 12.10 -20.26 -10.63
CA THR A 122 11.14 -19.34 -11.24
C THR A 122 11.69 -18.74 -12.53
N LEU A 123 13.01 -18.52 -12.60
CA LEU A 123 13.69 -17.93 -13.75
C LEU A 123 14.37 -18.97 -14.64
N THR A 124 14.97 -20.02 -14.06
CA THR A 124 15.69 -21.05 -14.82
C THR A 124 14.77 -22.09 -15.47
N ASN A 125 13.53 -22.22 -14.99
CA ASN A 125 12.50 -23.07 -15.59
C ASN A 125 11.16 -22.31 -15.73
N PRO A 126 11.04 -21.38 -16.70
CA PRO A 126 9.83 -20.58 -16.90
C PRO A 126 8.79 -21.36 -17.72
N TYR A 127 8.16 -22.36 -17.10
CA TYR A 127 7.14 -23.17 -17.79
C TYR A 127 5.73 -22.57 -17.75
N THR A 128 5.40 -21.74 -16.75
CA THR A 128 4.10 -21.05 -16.66
C THR A 128 4.10 -19.73 -17.44
N ALA A 129 2.90 -19.22 -17.77
CA ALA A 129 2.75 -17.95 -18.47
C ALA A 129 3.32 -16.78 -17.67
N GLU A 130 3.10 -16.77 -16.35
CA GLU A 130 3.60 -15.75 -15.42
C GLU A 130 5.13 -15.75 -15.36
N ARG A 131 5.75 -16.93 -15.29
CA ARG A 131 7.22 -17.02 -15.27
C ARG A 131 7.84 -16.54 -16.58
N LYS A 132 7.24 -16.93 -17.72
CA LYS A 132 7.67 -16.43 -19.04
C LYS A 132 7.54 -14.91 -19.15
N LEU A 133 6.42 -14.37 -18.66
CA LEU A 133 6.18 -12.93 -18.63
C LEU A 133 7.19 -12.21 -17.73
N LEU A 134 7.54 -12.79 -16.57
CA LEU A 134 8.57 -12.24 -15.69
C LEU A 134 9.95 -12.23 -16.37
N CYS A 135 10.38 -13.32 -17.02
CA CYS A 135 11.65 -13.34 -17.75
C CYS A 135 11.66 -12.27 -18.85
N LYS A 136 10.57 -12.15 -19.61
CA LYS A 136 10.43 -11.10 -20.62
C LYS A 136 10.50 -9.70 -20.02
N LEU A 137 9.83 -9.47 -18.89
CA LEU A 137 9.87 -8.18 -18.19
C LEU A 137 11.31 -7.82 -17.77
N ILE A 138 12.08 -8.79 -17.28
CA ILE A 138 13.49 -8.61 -16.93
C ILE A 138 14.31 -8.23 -18.17
N GLU A 139 14.13 -8.94 -19.28
CA GLU A 139 14.82 -8.64 -20.54
C GLU A 139 14.46 -7.25 -21.09
N ASP A 140 13.17 -6.94 -21.19
CA ASP A 140 12.64 -5.69 -21.76
C ASP A 140 13.11 -4.44 -20.98
N HIS A 141 13.33 -4.59 -19.67
CA HIS A 141 13.81 -3.51 -18.80
C HIS A 141 15.32 -3.54 -18.50
N GLY A 142 16.06 -4.50 -19.06
CA GLY A 142 17.49 -4.68 -18.79
C GLY A 142 17.79 -4.95 -17.31
N GLY A 143 16.95 -5.74 -16.65
CA GLY A 143 17.07 -6.08 -15.23
C GLY A 143 18.31 -6.93 -14.92
N ASP A 144 18.83 -6.77 -13.70
CA ASP A 144 19.93 -7.56 -13.16
C ASP A 144 19.39 -8.74 -12.34
N VAL A 145 20.01 -9.91 -12.47
CA VAL A 145 19.65 -11.12 -11.72
C VAL A 145 20.89 -11.70 -11.07
N GLU A 146 20.90 -11.75 -9.75
CA GLU A 146 21.96 -12.37 -8.96
C GLU A 146 21.45 -13.66 -8.31
N TYR A 147 22.07 -14.80 -8.63
CA TYR A 147 21.75 -16.08 -8.00
C TYR A 147 22.46 -16.21 -6.66
N VAL A 148 21.72 -16.63 -5.64
CA VAL A 148 22.19 -16.81 -4.26
C VAL A 148 21.89 -18.25 -3.84
N GLU A 149 22.95 -19.04 -3.71
CA GLU A 149 22.87 -20.40 -3.20
C GLU A 149 22.66 -20.39 -1.68
N ALA A 150 21.91 -21.38 -1.17
CA ALA A 150 21.73 -21.62 0.26
C ALA A 150 21.29 -20.38 1.08
N ALA A 151 20.47 -19.51 0.49
CA ALA A 151 20.09 -18.21 1.04
C ALA A 151 19.48 -18.26 2.45
N PHE A 152 18.93 -19.40 2.87
CA PHE A 152 18.28 -19.61 4.18
C PHE A 152 18.97 -20.67 5.06
N GLN A 153 20.26 -20.96 4.84
CA GLN A 153 21.01 -21.96 5.64
C GLN A 153 21.86 -21.37 6.78
N THR A 154 21.77 -20.06 7.05
CA THR A 154 22.53 -19.45 8.15
C THR A 154 22.02 -19.92 9.52
N ASP A 155 22.86 -19.84 10.55
CA ASP A 155 22.48 -20.25 11.92
C ASP A 155 21.36 -19.38 12.52
N GLU A 156 21.09 -18.22 11.90
CA GLU A 156 20.05 -17.25 12.27
C GLU A 156 18.69 -17.51 11.60
N THR A 157 18.54 -18.51 10.72
CA THR A 157 17.27 -18.75 10.01
C THR A 157 16.30 -19.61 10.82
N GLU A 158 15.08 -19.11 11.04
CA GLU A 158 14.03 -19.87 11.74
C GLU A 158 13.57 -21.11 10.95
N ARG A 159 13.70 -21.10 9.62
CA ARG A 159 13.39 -22.24 8.73
C ARG A 159 14.53 -22.47 7.73
N LYS A 160 15.32 -23.51 7.98
CA LYS A 160 16.40 -23.94 7.07
C LYS A 160 15.81 -24.60 5.82
N THR A 161 16.11 -24.05 4.64
CA THR A 161 15.73 -24.66 3.35
C THR A 161 16.90 -24.62 2.37
N THR A 162 17.05 -25.67 1.55
CA THR A 162 18.02 -25.79 0.44
C THR A 162 17.45 -25.17 -0.84
N VAL A 163 16.81 -24.00 -0.74
CA VAL A 163 16.26 -23.34 -1.92
C VAL A 163 17.28 -22.36 -2.45
N ASP A 164 17.72 -22.58 -3.69
CA ASP A 164 18.47 -21.59 -4.43
C ASP A 164 17.55 -20.44 -4.81
N CYS A 165 18.00 -19.22 -4.55
CA CYS A 165 17.22 -18.02 -4.78
C CYS A 165 17.86 -17.16 -5.87
N ALA A 166 17.06 -16.26 -6.43
CA ALA A 166 17.51 -15.22 -7.33
C ALA A 166 17.03 -13.86 -6.80
N ILE A 167 17.95 -12.90 -6.68
CA ILE A 167 17.63 -11.51 -6.44
C ILE A 167 17.46 -10.83 -7.80
N ILE A 168 16.25 -10.38 -8.08
CA ILE A 168 15.91 -9.61 -9.27
C ILE A 168 16.01 -8.13 -8.91
N HIS A 169 16.67 -7.35 -9.76
CA HIS A 169 16.68 -5.89 -9.72
C HIS A 169 16.14 -5.32 -11.04
N LEU A 170 15.00 -4.63 -10.96
CA LEU A 170 14.34 -3.99 -12.10
C LEU A 170 14.30 -2.48 -11.92
N VAL A 171 14.54 -1.74 -13.01
CA VAL A 171 14.41 -0.28 -13.03
C VAL A 171 13.30 0.11 -14.01
N LYS A 172 12.23 0.70 -13.48
CA LYS A 172 11.15 1.28 -14.28
C LYS A 172 11.48 2.73 -14.59
N LYS A 173 11.80 3.03 -15.84
CA LYS A 173 12.07 4.39 -16.30
C LYS A 173 10.77 5.09 -16.67
N ASN A 174 10.70 6.41 -16.48
CA ASN A 174 9.61 7.19 -17.02
C ASN A 174 9.71 7.21 -18.55
N THR A 175 8.86 6.46 -19.22
CA THR A 175 8.79 6.48 -20.69
C THR A 175 7.98 7.69 -21.14
N GLU A 176 8.43 8.42 -22.16
CA GLU A 176 7.69 9.57 -22.71
C GLU A 176 6.36 9.15 -23.40
N GLN A 177 6.15 7.85 -23.62
CA GLN A 177 4.88 7.33 -24.13
C GLN A 177 3.80 7.41 -23.07
N PHE A 178 2.76 8.19 -23.34
CA PHE A 178 1.49 8.05 -22.64
C PHE A 178 0.87 6.73 -23.05
N ASP A 179 0.67 5.85 -22.07
CA ASP A 179 -0.01 4.57 -22.28
C ASP A 179 -1.53 4.82 -22.32
N PHE A 180 -1.99 5.57 -23.34
CA PHE A 180 -3.41 5.90 -23.56
C PHE A 180 -4.28 4.64 -23.62
N ILE A 181 -3.69 3.50 -23.99
CA ILE A 181 -4.33 2.21 -24.15
C ILE A 181 -4.83 1.68 -22.79
N ARG A 182 -4.05 1.82 -21.70
CA ARG A 182 -4.48 1.39 -20.35
C ARG A 182 -5.71 2.14 -19.85
N LEU A 183 -5.86 3.42 -20.25
CA LEU A 183 -6.99 4.25 -19.84
C LEU A 183 -8.30 3.83 -20.51
N MET A 184 -8.23 3.30 -21.74
CA MET A 184 -9.39 2.83 -22.51
C MET A 184 -9.74 1.36 -22.19
N ASP A 185 -8.74 0.49 -21.97
CA ASP A 185 -8.99 -0.91 -21.58
C ASP A 185 -9.73 -1.03 -20.23
N LYS A 186 -9.42 -0.15 -19.26
CA LYS A 186 -10.13 -0.15 -17.97
C LYS A 186 -11.56 0.41 -18.02
N THR A 187 -11.93 1.13 -19.09
CA THR A 187 -13.34 1.55 -19.27
C THR A 187 -14.25 0.41 -19.73
N GLU A 188 -13.68 -0.71 -20.21
CA GLU A 188 -14.44 -1.88 -20.67
C GLU A 188 -14.45 -3.05 -19.68
N ALA A 189 -13.67 -3.00 -18.60
CA ALA A 189 -13.67 -4.02 -17.54
C ALA A 189 -14.88 -3.87 -16.60
N LYS A 190 -16.07 -4.18 -17.12
CA LYS A 190 -17.22 -4.60 -16.30
C LYS A 190 -17.07 -6.08 -15.96
N ASP A 191 -17.42 -6.40 -14.73
CA ASP A 191 -17.62 -7.74 -14.18
C ASP A 191 -16.36 -8.58 -13.90
N ALA A 192 -15.83 -8.44 -12.68
CA ALA A 192 -15.32 -9.56 -11.88
C ALA A 192 -15.01 -9.13 -10.44
N LEU A 193 -16.03 -9.02 -9.59
CA LEU A 193 -15.85 -9.23 -8.15
C LEU A 193 -17.19 -9.61 -7.51
N GLY A 194 -17.44 -10.92 -7.48
CA GLY A 194 -18.44 -11.53 -6.62
C GLY A 194 -17.78 -12.00 -5.34
N SER A 195 -18.34 -11.61 -4.19
CA SER A 195 -18.07 -12.29 -2.93
C SER A 195 -19.34 -12.31 -2.07
N GLU A 196 -19.68 -13.50 -1.58
CA GLU A 196 -20.83 -13.82 -0.71
C GLU A 196 -20.65 -13.36 0.75
N ARG A 197 -19.84 -12.32 1.02
CA ARG A 197 -19.48 -11.93 2.39
C ARG A 197 -20.24 -10.74 2.98
N VAL A 198 -21.21 -10.17 2.27
CA VAL A 198 -21.88 -8.92 2.68
C VAL A 198 -23.36 -9.12 2.99
N GLU A 199 -23.69 -10.02 3.91
CA GLU A 199 -25.05 -10.10 4.46
C GLU A 199 -25.16 -9.44 5.85
N GLN A 200 -24.07 -9.45 6.63
CA GLN A 200 -24.05 -8.91 8.00
C GLN A 200 -23.79 -7.39 8.09
N ALA A 201 -23.11 -6.80 7.11
CA ALA A 201 -22.82 -5.35 7.07
C ALA A 201 -23.91 -4.51 6.36
N ARG A 202 -24.93 -5.16 5.77
CA ARG A 202 -25.99 -4.49 4.96
C ARG A 202 -26.78 -3.44 5.75
N ASP A 203 -27.00 -3.67 7.04
CA ASP A 203 -27.80 -2.77 7.89
C ASP A 203 -27.13 -1.39 8.12
N LEU A 204 -25.82 -1.32 7.88
CA LEU A 204 -24.99 -0.13 8.12
C LEU A 204 -24.63 0.62 6.81
N MET A 205 -24.89 0.00 5.65
CA MET A 205 -24.35 0.38 4.34
C MET A 205 -25.32 1.18 3.44
N LEU A 206 -24.72 1.85 2.44
CA LEU A 206 -25.34 2.21 1.16
C LEU A 206 -25.56 0.95 0.30
N PRO A 207 -26.44 0.94 -0.72
CA PRO A 207 -26.55 -0.20 -1.65
C PRO A 207 -25.17 -0.63 -2.19
N GLY A 208 -24.89 -1.94 -2.27
CA GLY A 208 -23.56 -2.47 -2.62
C GLY A 208 -22.96 -1.91 -3.92
N ASP A 209 -23.82 -1.52 -4.86
CA ASP A 209 -23.42 -0.89 -6.12
C ASP A 209 -22.81 0.51 -5.92
N GLU A 210 -23.23 1.26 -4.90
CA GLU A 210 -22.70 2.61 -4.63
C GLU A 210 -21.27 2.58 -4.09
N LEU A 211 -20.93 1.61 -3.22
CA LEU A 211 -19.55 1.46 -2.73
C LEU A 211 -18.60 1.05 -3.85
N LYS A 212 -19.03 0.11 -4.70
CA LYS A 212 -18.26 -0.28 -5.89
C LYS A 212 -18.05 0.91 -6.82
N ASN A 213 -19.10 1.69 -7.10
CA ASN A 213 -18.99 2.89 -7.91
C ASN A 213 -18.02 3.92 -7.31
N ARG A 214 -18.02 4.10 -5.98
CA ARG A 214 -17.03 4.98 -5.31
C ARG A 214 -15.59 4.52 -5.47
N VAL A 215 -15.33 3.21 -5.38
CA VAL A 215 -14.00 2.65 -5.61
C VAL A 215 -13.58 2.83 -7.07
N ILE A 216 -14.51 2.67 -8.02
CA ILE A 216 -14.28 2.94 -9.44
C ILE A 216 -13.94 4.43 -9.65
N ASP A 217 -14.75 5.34 -9.12
CA ASP A 217 -14.53 6.79 -9.23
C ASP A 217 -13.17 7.19 -8.65
N PHE A 218 -12.81 6.65 -7.47
CA PHE A 218 -11.51 6.88 -6.84
C PHE A 218 -10.36 6.38 -7.73
N THR A 219 -10.47 5.15 -8.23
CA THR A 219 -9.43 4.55 -9.10
C THR A 219 -9.24 5.37 -10.36
N GLN A 220 -10.33 5.79 -11.01
CA GLN A 220 -10.29 6.65 -12.20
C GLN A 220 -9.68 8.02 -11.89
N ALA A 221 -10.05 8.64 -10.77
CA ALA A 221 -9.50 9.92 -10.35
C ALA A 221 -7.97 9.84 -10.15
N VAL A 222 -7.48 8.73 -9.56
CA VAL A 222 -6.04 8.50 -9.40
C VAL A 222 -5.36 8.31 -10.75
N GLU A 223 -5.93 7.54 -11.67
CA GLU A 223 -5.36 7.37 -13.01
C GLU A 223 -5.30 8.70 -13.79
N PHE A 224 -6.35 9.52 -13.74
CA PHE A 224 -6.33 10.86 -14.33
C PHE A 224 -5.31 11.78 -13.67
N MET A 225 -5.12 11.69 -12.35
CA MET A 225 -4.07 12.41 -11.64
C MET A 225 -2.68 12.02 -12.16
N LYS A 226 -2.40 10.72 -12.33
CA LYS A 226 -1.13 10.24 -12.88
C LYS A 226 -0.86 10.79 -14.28
N VAL A 227 -1.88 10.77 -15.15
CA VAL A 227 -1.80 11.34 -16.50
C VAL A 227 -1.54 12.84 -16.45
N HIS A 228 -2.27 13.56 -15.61
CA HIS A 228 -2.12 15.01 -15.43
C HIS A 228 -0.69 15.39 -15.00
N ARG A 229 -0.16 14.72 -13.98
CA ARG A 229 1.20 14.97 -13.46
C ARG A 229 2.28 14.65 -14.49
N LYS A 230 2.12 13.54 -15.22
CA LYS A 230 3.02 13.21 -16.33
C LYS A 230 3.00 14.29 -17.42
N ALA A 231 1.82 14.81 -17.77
CA ALA A 231 1.67 15.86 -18.79
C ALA A 231 2.29 17.19 -18.35
N GLU A 232 2.07 17.57 -17.09
CA GLU A 232 2.67 18.76 -16.48
C GLU A 232 4.21 18.68 -16.54
N MET A 233 4.78 17.55 -16.14
CA MET A 233 6.23 17.33 -16.18
C MET A 233 6.79 17.38 -17.59
N MET A 234 6.11 16.78 -18.57
CA MET A 234 6.52 16.84 -19.97
C MET A 234 6.48 18.28 -20.49
N ALA A 235 5.45 19.05 -20.15
CA ALA A 235 5.35 20.46 -20.52
C ALA A 235 6.50 21.30 -19.92
N VAL A 236 6.85 21.08 -18.65
CA VAL A 236 8.00 21.72 -18.00
C VAL A 236 9.30 21.38 -18.71
N ARG A 237 9.50 20.12 -19.08
CA ARG A 237 10.69 19.67 -19.83
C ARG A 237 10.78 20.28 -21.22
N PHE A 238 9.67 20.32 -21.97
CA PHE A 238 9.63 20.99 -23.27
C PHE A 238 9.88 22.49 -23.15
N LYS A 239 9.28 23.16 -22.16
CA LYS A 239 9.55 24.59 -21.88
C LYS A 239 11.03 24.84 -21.61
N ARG A 240 11.68 23.98 -20.81
CA ARG A 240 13.13 24.07 -20.55
C ARG A 240 13.94 23.89 -21.83
N ARG A 241 13.62 22.85 -22.62
CA ARG A 241 14.29 22.58 -23.90
C ARG A 241 14.16 23.74 -24.89
N LEU A 242 12.98 24.33 -25.01
CA LEU A 242 12.73 25.50 -25.85
C LEU A 242 13.46 26.76 -25.37
N GLY A 243 13.74 26.85 -24.07
CA GLY A 243 14.52 27.94 -23.49
C GLY A 243 16.04 27.83 -23.67
N LYS A 244 16.56 26.65 -24.07
CA LYS A 244 17.98 26.45 -24.37
C LYS A 244 18.33 26.98 -25.75
N ALA A 245 19.58 27.40 -25.95
CA ALA A 245 20.08 27.75 -27.27
C ALA A 245 20.05 26.52 -28.20
N ILE A 246 19.82 26.73 -29.50
CA ILE A 246 19.66 25.64 -30.48
C ILE A 246 20.89 24.72 -30.55
N ASN A 247 22.06 25.23 -30.19
CA ASN A 247 23.34 24.51 -30.16
C ASN A 247 23.73 23.96 -28.78
N ASP A 248 22.90 24.15 -27.76
CA ASP A 248 23.15 23.66 -26.42
C ASP A 248 22.77 22.17 -26.32
N THR A 249 23.79 21.31 -26.29
CA THR A 249 23.67 19.85 -26.17
C THR A 249 23.73 19.35 -24.72
N THR A 250 23.66 20.24 -23.72
CA THR A 250 23.68 19.82 -22.32
C THR A 250 22.50 18.90 -21.99
N GLU A 251 22.81 17.68 -21.57
CA GLU A 251 21.82 16.72 -21.08
C GLU A 251 21.14 17.26 -19.82
N ASP A 252 19.81 17.20 -19.77
CA ASP A 252 19.07 17.48 -18.54
C ASP A 252 19.33 16.34 -17.54
N THR A 253 19.91 16.65 -16.38
CA THR A 253 20.00 15.71 -15.27
C THR A 253 18.58 15.34 -14.80
N GLN A 254 18.12 14.15 -15.19
CA GLN A 254 16.73 13.67 -15.05
C GLN A 254 16.31 13.36 -13.59
N THR A 255 17.26 13.10 -12.69
CA THR A 255 16.99 12.40 -11.42
C THR A 255 16.19 13.22 -10.40
N ASP A 256 16.48 14.51 -10.26
CA ASP A 256 15.78 15.37 -9.29
C ASP A 256 14.30 15.55 -9.69
N SER A 257 14.04 15.60 -11.00
CA SER A 257 12.68 15.79 -11.54
C SER A 257 11.75 14.61 -11.30
N GLU A 258 12.29 13.38 -11.24
CA GLU A 258 11.49 12.18 -11.05
C GLU A 258 11.11 11.95 -9.58
N SER A 259 12.00 12.31 -8.65
CA SER A 259 11.72 12.18 -7.22
C SER A 259 10.61 13.16 -6.78
N ASP A 260 10.71 14.43 -7.23
CA ASP A 260 9.70 15.46 -7.00
C ASP A 260 8.33 15.08 -7.59
N LEU A 261 8.35 14.43 -8.76
CA LEU A 261 7.14 13.93 -9.41
C LEU A 261 6.45 12.85 -8.55
N ILE A 262 7.19 11.87 -8.05
CA ILE A 262 6.62 10.81 -7.20
C ILE A 262 6.06 11.41 -5.91
N GLU A 263 6.77 12.36 -5.30
CA GLU A 263 6.31 13.03 -4.07
C GLU A 263 5.03 13.84 -4.30
N SER A 264 4.97 14.62 -5.40
CA SER A 264 3.76 15.39 -5.76
C SER A 264 2.57 14.48 -6.09
N MET A 265 2.78 13.41 -6.85
CA MET A 265 1.76 12.40 -7.13
C MET A 265 1.27 11.73 -5.85
N HIS A 266 2.18 11.45 -4.92
CA HIS A 266 1.81 10.88 -3.64
C HIS A 266 0.93 11.84 -2.81
N LYS A 267 1.31 13.12 -2.76
CA LYS A 267 0.52 14.13 -2.06
C LYS A 267 -0.90 14.23 -2.61
N ASP A 268 -1.06 14.22 -3.93
CA ASP A 268 -2.38 14.25 -4.56
C ASP A 268 -3.16 12.95 -4.30
N TYR A 269 -2.48 11.80 -4.35
CA TYR A 269 -3.08 10.52 -4.00
C TYR A 269 -3.63 10.52 -2.57
N GLN A 270 -2.89 11.06 -1.60
CA GLN A 270 -3.36 11.17 -0.21
C GLN A 270 -4.59 12.07 -0.13
N ALA A 271 -4.60 13.21 -0.82
CA ALA A 271 -5.76 14.10 -0.83
C ALA A 271 -7.01 13.42 -1.42
N LEU A 272 -6.86 12.63 -2.50
CA LEU A 272 -7.95 11.84 -3.06
C LEU A 272 -8.42 10.75 -2.08
N LYS A 273 -7.48 10.05 -1.43
CA LYS A 273 -7.77 9.00 -0.46
C LYS A 273 -8.50 9.53 0.77
N ASP A 274 -8.06 10.66 1.29
CA ASP A 274 -8.70 11.36 2.41
C ASP A 274 -10.13 11.78 2.07
N ALA A 275 -10.35 12.31 0.87
CA ALA A 275 -11.67 12.66 0.39
C ALA A 275 -12.58 11.44 0.23
N ALA A 276 -12.05 10.32 -0.29
CA ALA A 276 -12.78 9.07 -0.47
C ALA A 276 -13.20 8.45 0.86
N TRP A 277 -12.28 8.28 1.81
CA TRP A 277 -12.58 7.80 3.16
C TRP A 277 -13.55 8.72 3.90
N SER A 278 -13.36 10.04 3.81
CA SER A 278 -14.29 11.01 4.40
C SER A 278 -15.68 10.96 3.76
N GLY A 279 -15.78 10.55 2.50
CA GLY A 279 -17.04 10.28 1.82
C GLY A 279 -17.77 9.06 2.40
N VAL A 280 -17.06 7.92 2.52
CA VAL A 280 -17.59 6.71 3.14
C VAL A 280 -18.07 7.01 4.56
N MET A 281 -17.26 7.72 5.33
CA MET A 281 -17.57 8.12 6.70
C MET A 281 -18.89 8.85 6.88
N ARG A 282 -19.10 9.90 6.07
CA ARG A 282 -20.32 10.70 6.13
C ARG A 282 -21.56 9.91 5.69
N SER A 283 -21.37 8.83 4.93
CA SER A 283 -22.46 7.95 4.52
C SER A 283 -22.84 6.87 5.53
N LEU A 284 -22.03 6.64 6.58
CA LEU A 284 -22.34 5.63 7.59
C LEU A 284 -23.52 6.07 8.44
N ARG A 285 -24.57 5.24 8.48
CA ARG A 285 -25.79 5.50 9.26
C ARG A 285 -25.54 5.54 10.78
N VAL A 286 -24.45 4.93 11.25
CA VAL A 286 -24.08 4.88 12.67
C VAL A 286 -23.73 6.25 13.21
N THR A 287 -23.07 7.11 12.42
CA THR A 287 -22.62 8.42 12.89
C THR A 287 -23.77 9.28 13.39
N ASN A 288 -24.96 9.16 12.78
CA ASN A 288 -26.18 9.87 13.19
C ASN A 288 -26.80 9.37 14.51
N ARG A 289 -26.36 8.22 15.02
CA ARG A 289 -26.88 7.60 16.26
C ARG A 289 -25.89 7.65 17.42
N LEU A 290 -24.68 8.16 17.20
CA LEU A 290 -23.64 8.28 18.22
C LEU A 290 -23.74 9.61 18.98
N THR A 291 -23.30 9.63 20.24
CA THR A 291 -23.08 10.88 20.98
C THR A 291 -21.87 11.63 20.41
N SER A 292 -21.77 12.94 20.68
CA SER A 292 -20.61 13.74 20.26
C SER A 292 -19.27 13.19 20.77
N GLY A 293 -19.26 12.61 21.97
CA GLY A 293 -18.08 11.94 22.54
C GLY A 293 -17.70 10.66 21.78
N ALA A 294 -18.68 9.80 21.49
CA ALA A 294 -18.47 8.57 20.73
C ALA A 294 -18.06 8.87 19.27
N GLN A 295 -18.64 9.90 18.66
CA GLN A 295 -18.26 10.37 17.32
C GLN A 295 -16.80 10.82 17.28
N LYS A 296 -16.35 11.62 18.26
CA LYS A 296 -14.95 12.09 18.32
C LYS A 296 -13.96 10.96 18.57
N LYS A 297 -14.31 9.99 19.42
CA LYS A 297 -13.48 8.79 19.65
C LYS A 297 -13.36 7.96 18.38
N LEU A 298 -14.48 7.76 17.70
CA LEU A 298 -14.54 7.06 16.44
C LEU A 298 -13.68 7.81 15.37
N GLU A 299 -13.85 9.12 15.21
CA GLU A 299 -13.00 9.97 14.33
C GLU A 299 -11.50 9.86 14.64
N SER A 300 -11.11 9.75 15.92
CA SER A 300 -9.71 9.56 16.29
C SER A 300 -9.15 8.19 15.88
N GLN A 301 -9.96 7.14 15.94
CA GLN A 301 -9.59 5.80 15.45
C GLN A 301 -9.55 5.75 13.92
N PHE A 302 -10.28 6.66 13.25
CA PHE A 302 -10.30 6.75 11.80
C PHE A 302 -9.04 7.33 11.16
N GLU A 303 -8.25 8.11 11.89
CA GLU A 303 -6.96 8.59 11.37
C GLU A 303 -6.02 7.43 11.02
N ASP A 304 -6.12 6.31 11.75
CA ASP A 304 -5.39 5.08 11.42
C ASP A 304 -5.98 4.37 10.18
N ILE A 305 -7.31 4.38 10.02
CA ILE A 305 -7.98 3.78 8.86
C ILE A 305 -7.68 4.53 7.57
N ARG A 306 -7.55 5.87 7.60
CA ARG A 306 -7.17 6.66 6.42
C ARG A 306 -5.82 6.27 5.83
N ARG A 307 -4.95 5.65 6.63
CA ARG A 307 -3.66 5.14 6.15
C ARG A 307 -3.83 3.92 5.25
N ILE A 308 -4.86 3.12 5.48
CA ILE A 308 -5.20 1.94 4.69
C ILE A 308 -5.66 2.37 3.30
N ASP A 309 -5.27 1.59 2.28
CA ASP A 309 -5.63 1.87 0.91
C ASP A 309 -7.14 1.74 0.68
N PHE A 310 -7.66 2.63 -0.17
CA PHE A 310 -9.09 2.71 -0.46
C PHE A 310 -9.49 1.63 -1.47
N THR A 311 -9.73 0.42 -0.98
CA THR A 311 -10.18 -0.74 -1.76
C THR A 311 -11.50 -1.27 -1.19
N LEU A 312 -12.26 -2.02 -2.00
CA LEU A 312 -13.52 -2.60 -1.54
C LEU A 312 -13.31 -3.51 -0.33
N THR A 313 -12.31 -4.40 -0.37
CA THR A 313 -11.98 -5.33 0.71
C THR A 313 -11.62 -4.60 2.01
N ASN A 314 -10.84 -3.50 1.92
CA ASN A 314 -10.46 -2.72 3.09
C ASN A 314 -11.67 -1.96 3.68
N ILE A 315 -12.55 -1.43 2.83
CA ILE A 315 -13.79 -0.79 3.26
C ILE A 315 -14.71 -1.82 3.93
N GLU A 316 -14.90 -2.99 3.33
CA GLU A 316 -15.72 -4.08 3.90
C GLU A 316 -15.16 -4.57 5.24
N GLY A 317 -13.86 -4.81 5.33
CA GLY A 317 -13.20 -5.20 6.58
C GLY A 317 -13.34 -4.14 7.68
N PHE A 318 -13.21 -2.88 7.30
CA PHE A 318 -13.46 -1.75 8.20
C PHE A 318 -14.91 -1.75 8.72
N LEU A 319 -15.89 -1.93 7.83
CA LEU A 319 -17.31 -1.93 8.19
C LEU A 319 -17.68 -3.11 9.09
N LEU A 320 -17.15 -4.30 8.81
CA LEU A 320 -17.29 -5.47 9.67
C LEU A 320 -16.75 -5.21 11.07
N GLY A 321 -15.53 -4.66 11.18
CA GLY A 321 -14.96 -4.30 12.47
C GLY A 321 -15.80 -3.26 13.24
N LEU A 322 -16.45 -2.33 12.52
CA LEU A 322 -17.36 -1.38 13.14
C LEU A 322 -18.65 -2.04 13.65
N VAL A 323 -19.19 -3.04 12.94
CA VAL A 323 -20.35 -3.84 13.41
C VAL A 323 -20.00 -4.53 14.72
N GLU A 324 -18.83 -5.19 14.77
CA GLU A 324 -18.38 -5.93 15.94
C GLU A 324 -18.21 -5.01 17.17
N GLN A 325 -17.66 -3.81 16.97
CA GLN A 325 -17.48 -2.83 18.05
C GLN A 325 -18.75 -2.07 18.43
N GLN A 326 -19.84 -2.20 17.66
CA GLN A 326 -21.06 -1.43 17.88
C GLN A 326 -21.69 -1.73 19.25
N GLY A 327 -21.65 -2.99 19.71
CA GLY A 327 -22.15 -3.38 21.03
C GLY A 327 -21.41 -2.68 22.16
N ASP A 328 -20.07 -2.72 22.12
CA ASP A 328 -19.22 -2.10 23.14
C ASP A 328 -19.37 -0.57 23.15
N MET A 329 -19.49 0.06 21.97
CA MET A 329 -19.76 1.49 21.87
C MET A 329 -21.10 1.87 22.53
N GLN A 330 -22.16 1.09 22.31
CA GLN A 330 -23.47 1.34 22.91
C GLN A 330 -23.46 1.18 24.43
N ILE A 331 -22.74 0.17 24.93
CA ILE A 331 -22.54 -0.03 26.38
C ILE A 331 -21.80 1.17 26.97
N GLN A 332 -20.70 1.60 26.34
CA GLN A 332 -19.94 2.76 26.84
C GLN A 332 -20.78 4.04 26.83
N MET A 333 -21.59 4.27 25.78
CA MET A 333 -22.51 5.42 25.73
C MET A 333 -23.55 5.39 26.85
N LEU A 334 -24.05 4.21 27.22
CA LEU A 334 -24.95 4.05 28.37
C LEU A 334 -24.24 4.37 29.69
N LEU A 335 -23.00 3.92 29.86
CA LEU A 335 -22.18 4.25 31.04
C LEU A 335 -21.91 5.75 31.14
N ASP A 336 -21.54 6.40 30.03
CA ASP A 336 -21.31 7.85 29.99
C ASP A 336 -22.59 8.62 30.37
N CYS A 337 -23.77 8.20 29.87
CA CYS A 337 -25.04 8.77 30.27
C CYS A 337 -25.31 8.57 31.78
N PHE A 338 -25.04 7.38 32.30
CA PHE A 338 -25.19 7.09 33.73
C PHE A 338 -24.26 7.96 34.59
N ASP A 339 -23.01 8.15 34.18
CA ASP A 339 -22.05 9.02 34.85
C ASP A 339 -22.50 10.49 34.83
N ILE A 340 -23.05 10.96 33.71
CA ILE A 340 -23.63 12.29 33.61
C ILE A 340 -24.78 12.45 34.60
N PHE A 341 -25.74 11.51 34.62
CA PHE A 341 -26.86 11.57 35.56
C PHE A 341 -26.38 11.52 37.03
N SER A 342 -25.42 10.66 37.32
CA SER A 342 -24.82 10.50 38.67
C SER A 342 -24.10 11.77 39.12
N LYS A 343 -23.39 12.45 38.21
CA LYS A 343 -22.68 13.70 38.48
C LYS A 343 -23.62 14.85 38.86
N TYR A 344 -24.83 14.88 38.28
CA TYR A 344 -25.85 15.87 38.64
C TYR A 344 -26.62 15.50 39.91
N HIS A 345 -26.81 14.20 40.19
CA HIS A 345 -27.44 13.75 41.42
C HIS A 345 -26.63 14.14 42.67
N LEU A 346 -25.31 13.94 42.64
CA LEU A 346 -24.38 14.35 43.71
C LEU A 346 -24.30 15.86 43.95
N LYS A 347 -24.63 16.68 42.93
CA LYS A 347 -24.70 18.15 43.06
C LYS A 347 -25.98 18.63 43.74
N CYS A 348 -27.11 17.96 43.52
CA CYS A 348 -28.38 18.30 44.18
C CYS A 348 -28.38 17.97 45.68
N GLU A 349 -27.73 16.89 46.11
CA GLU A 349 -27.65 16.53 47.54
C GLU A 349 -26.73 17.46 48.36
N ARG A 350 -25.81 18.20 47.73
CA ARG A 350 -24.84 19.08 48.42
C ARG A 350 -25.25 20.55 48.50
N GLY A 351 -26.40 20.95 47.95
CA GLY A 351 -26.98 22.28 48.16
C GLY A 351 -26.07 23.49 47.82
N LEU A 352 -25.09 23.33 46.93
CA LEU A 352 -24.21 24.43 46.55
C LEU A 352 -24.71 25.12 45.27
N PRO A 353 -24.94 26.46 45.28
CA PRO A 353 -25.39 27.20 44.11
C PRO A 353 -24.30 27.29 43.04
N PRO A 354 -24.66 27.51 41.76
CA PRO A 354 -23.69 27.61 40.68
C PRO A 354 -22.87 28.90 40.80
N THR A 355 -21.54 28.77 40.79
CA THR A 355 -20.57 29.83 40.48
C THR A 355 -19.91 29.56 39.15
#